data_AF-A0A7J6V7L6-F1
#
_entry.id   AF-A0A7J6V7L6-F1
#
_cell.length_a   1.000
_cell.length_b   1.000
_cell.length_c   1.000
_cell.angle_alpha   90.00
_cell.angle_beta   90.00
_cell.angle_gamma   90.00
#
_symmetry.space_group_name_H-M   'P 1'
#
loop_
_entity.id
_entity.type
_entity.pdbx_description
1 polymer ?
#
loop_
_entity_poly.entity_id
_entity_poly.type
_entity_poly.pdbx_seq_one_letter_code
_entity_poly.pdbx_strand_id
1 'polypeptide(L)'
;QTLKLCFGFNAITYTSILNGFFPVDLIMAFRSNQMFKKIIKKVKEETMAPGVKESLKKFIPDNKISEDGGNKSRRTWKPNVQEKRLFSYIHDRHIRVKVTTHALRRIDKAGGIDEYLLKTSYHKMDTEMGLYWKAEMEKKYEELGKMDVVLFSPEDEANF
;
A
#
# COMPACT_ATOMS: atom_id res chain seq x y z
N GLN A 1 -22.04 27.48 28.55
CA GLN A 1 -22.90 27.06 27.41
C GLN A 1 -22.08 27.20 26.13
N THR A 2 -22.03 26.11 25.35
CA THR A 2 -21.70 25.97 23.92
C THR A 2 -20.34 26.43 23.36
N LEU A 3 -19.42 25.46 23.23
CA LEU A 3 -18.30 25.43 22.29
C LEU A 3 -18.81 25.51 20.83
N LYS A 4 -18.33 26.49 20.06
CA LYS A 4 -18.47 26.54 18.60
C LYS A 4 -17.22 25.93 17.96
N LEU A 5 -17.31 24.64 17.61
CA LEU A 5 -16.42 23.96 16.67
C LEU A 5 -16.72 24.48 15.26
N CYS A 6 -15.83 25.28 14.69
CA CYS A 6 -15.79 25.56 13.25
C CYS A 6 -14.64 24.75 12.63
N PHE A 7 -14.88 23.46 12.35
CA PHE A 7 -14.04 22.71 11.43
C PHE A 7 -14.48 23.01 9.99
N GLY A 8 -13.77 23.92 9.34
CA GLY A 8 -13.83 24.12 7.90
C GLY A 8 -12.95 23.10 7.17
N PHE A 9 -13.37 21.85 7.11
CA PHE A 9 -12.89 20.88 6.13
C PHE A 9 -14.05 20.62 5.17
N ASN A 10 -14.11 21.36 4.08
CA ASN A 10 -15.11 21.13 3.05
C ASN A 10 -14.50 21.00 1.66
N ALA A 11 -14.94 19.91 1.02
CA ALA A 11 -15.22 19.80 -0.42
C ALA A 11 -14.16 19.25 -1.39
N ILE A 12 -13.42 18.18 -1.02
CA ILE A 12 -12.78 17.32 -2.06
C ILE A 12 -13.06 15.81 -1.86
N THR A 13 -13.59 15.34 -0.74
CA THR A 13 -13.57 13.89 -0.42
C THR A 13 -14.89 13.11 -0.60
N TYR A 14 -15.90 13.61 -1.33
CA TYR A 14 -17.22 12.94 -1.34
C TYR A 14 -17.81 12.49 -2.68
N THR A 15 -17.07 12.52 -3.79
CA THR A 15 -17.60 12.07 -5.10
C THR A 15 -16.83 10.93 -5.77
N SER A 16 -16.04 10.15 -5.02
CA SER A 16 -15.21 9.06 -5.59
C SER A 16 -15.61 7.65 -5.15
N ILE A 17 -16.70 7.49 -4.40
CA ILE A 17 -17.08 6.19 -3.79
C ILE A 17 -17.73 5.22 -4.81
N LEU A 18 -18.06 5.67 -6.03
CA LEU A 18 -18.84 4.84 -6.98
C LEU A 18 -18.05 4.13 -8.09
N ASN A 19 -16.72 4.24 -8.13
CA ASN A 19 -15.92 3.41 -9.04
C ASN A 19 -14.65 3.06 -8.31
N GLY A 20 -14.44 1.76 -8.00
CA GLY A 20 -13.28 1.20 -7.29
C GLY A 20 -11.94 1.41 -7.99
N PHE A 21 -11.58 2.66 -8.22
CA PHE A 21 -10.38 3.13 -8.87
C PHE A 21 -9.58 3.90 -7.82
N PHE A 22 -8.84 3.14 -7.01
CA PHE A 22 -7.85 3.72 -6.11
C PHE A 22 -6.85 4.56 -6.92
N PRO A 23 -6.62 5.83 -6.56
CA PRO A 23 -5.59 6.63 -7.21
C PRO A 23 -4.22 6.10 -6.79
N VAL A 24 -3.66 5.27 -7.66
CA VAL A 24 -2.25 4.86 -7.72
C VAL A 24 -1.28 6.06 -7.69
N ASP A 25 -1.78 7.28 -7.82
CA ASP A 25 -1.07 8.56 -7.69
C ASP A 25 -0.52 8.82 -6.27
N LEU A 26 -1.14 8.26 -5.21
CA LEU A 26 -0.77 8.57 -3.83
C LEU A 26 0.60 8.00 -3.41
N ILE A 27 0.99 6.83 -3.93
CA ILE A 27 2.19 6.10 -3.48
C ILE A 27 3.49 6.80 -3.93
N MET A 28 3.48 7.46 -5.08
CA MET A 28 4.67 8.15 -5.63
C MET A 28 4.80 9.57 -5.07
N ALA A 29 3.68 10.29 -4.91
CA ALA A 29 3.64 11.58 -4.20
C ALA A 29 4.05 11.44 -2.71
N PHE A 30 3.89 10.25 -2.13
CA PHE A 30 4.31 9.97 -0.77
C PHE A 30 5.84 9.90 -0.62
N ARG A 31 6.61 9.38 -1.59
CA ARG A 31 8.07 9.21 -1.41
C ARG A 31 8.83 10.54 -1.32
N SER A 32 8.45 11.54 -2.13
CA SER A 32 9.07 12.87 -2.12
C SER A 32 8.66 13.67 -0.86
N ASN A 33 7.37 13.63 -0.50
CA ASN A 33 6.86 14.23 0.73
C ASN A 33 7.42 13.58 2.00
N GLN A 34 7.63 12.27 2.01
CA GLN A 34 8.29 11.58 3.12
C GLN A 34 9.76 11.96 3.25
N MET A 35 10.47 12.13 2.13
CA MET A 35 11.86 12.60 2.15
C MET A 35 11.94 14.03 2.71
N PHE A 36 11.05 14.93 2.27
CA PHE A 36 10.94 16.30 2.80
C PHE A 36 10.59 16.33 4.29
N LYS A 37 9.58 15.56 4.73
CA LYS A 37 9.22 15.42 6.14
C LYS A 37 10.37 14.87 6.98
N LYS A 38 11.15 13.91 6.46
CA LYS A 38 12.35 13.39 7.13
C LYS A 38 13.45 14.45 7.26
N ILE A 39 13.68 15.26 6.23
CA ILE A 39 14.69 16.32 6.26
C ILE A 39 14.29 17.42 7.26
N ILE A 40 13.04 17.89 7.21
CA ILE A 40 12.53 18.90 8.16
C ILE A 40 12.60 18.39 9.60
N LYS A 41 12.20 17.13 9.84
CA LYS A 41 12.27 16.52 11.17
C LYS A 41 13.71 16.43 11.69
N LYS A 42 14.70 16.24 10.81
CA LYS A 42 16.11 16.14 11.18
C LYS A 42 16.76 17.50 11.46
N VAL A 43 16.34 18.55 10.75
CA VAL A 43 16.92 19.90 10.87
C VAL A 43 16.19 20.78 11.90
N LYS A 44 15.00 20.35 12.36
CA LYS A 44 14.04 21.12 13.19
C LYS A 44 13.54 22.38 12.46
N GLU A 45 12.22 22.53 12.40
CA GLU A 45 11.56 23.50 11.53
C GLU A 45 11.71 24.95 12.02
N GLU A 46 11.87 25.12 13.33
CA GLU A 46 11.98 26.41 14.03
C GLU A 46 13.34 27.09 13.83
N THR A 47 14.39 26.31 13.56
CA THR A 47 15.76 26.82 13.37
C THR A 47 16.07 27.21 11.92
N MET A 48 15.14 26.99 10.98
CA MET A 48 15.36 27.31 9.57
C MET A 48 14.83 28.69 9.21
N ALA A 49 15.66 29.50 8.55
CA ALA A 49 15.20 30.72 7.91
C ALA A 49 14.13 30.40 6.84
N PRO A 50 13.06 31.21 6.72
CA PRO A 50 11.92 30.91 5.86
C PRO A 50 12.32 30.71 4.38
N GLY A 51 13.31 31.44 3.87
CA GLY A 51 13.81 31.29 2.50
C GLY A 51 14.55 29.97 2.23
N VAL A 52 15.14 29.33 3.26
CA VAL A 52 15.81 28.02 3.11
C VAL A 52 14.75 26.94 2.92
N LYS A 53 13.63 27.03 3.63
CA LYS A 53 12.50 26.09 3.52
C LYS A 53 11.85 26.13 2.14
N GLU A 54 11.65 27.32 1.59
CA GLU A 54 11.12 27.51 0.23
C GLU A 54 12.07 27.00 -0.86
N SER A 55 13.37 27.22 -0.68
CA SER A 55 14.41 26.67 -1.54
C SER A 55 14.44 25.15 -1.47
N LEU A 56 14.32 24.57 -0.28
CA LEU A 56 14.27 23.11 -0.11
C LEU A 56 13.02 22.51 -0.78
N LYS A 57 11.88 23.17 -0.63
CA LYS A 57 10.61 22.77 -1.25
C LYS A 57 10.69 22.78 -2.79
N LYS A 58 11.53 23.66 -3.37
CA LYS A 58 11.79 23.75 -4.82
C LYS A 58 12.57 22.55 -5.38
N PHE A 59 13.37 21.86 -4.55
CA PHE A 59 14.11 20.65 -4.96
C PHE A 59 13.31 19.35 -4.81
N ILE A 60 12.12 19.41 -4.20
CA ILE A 60 11.24 18.25 -4.13
C ILE A 60 10.73 17.95 -5.56
N PRO A 61 10.91 16.72 -6.07
CA PRO A 61 10.60 16.37 -7.46
C PRO A 61 9.10 16.21 -7.70
N ASP A 62 8.36 17.31 -7.62
CA ASP A 62 6.95 17.39 -7.97
C ASP A 62 6.74 18.07 -9.35
N ASN A 63 7.72 18.86 -9.80
CA ASN A 63 7.64 19.62 -11.06
C ASN A 63 8.70 19.17 -12.08
N LYS A 64 8.32 19.16 -13.36
CA LYS A 64 9.29 19.14 -14.48
C LYS A 64 9.92 20.53 -14.57
N ILE A 65 11.25 20.59 -14.56
CA ILE A 65 12.01 21.84 -14.66
C ILE A 65 12.69 21.84 -16.03
N SER A 66 12.65 22.95 -16.75
CA SER A 66 13.41 23.14 -18.00
C SER A 66 14.89 23.36 -17.71
N GLU A 67 15.79 22.77 -18.50
CA GLU A 67 17.24 22.83 -18.29
C GLU A 67 17.78 24.28 -18.40
N ASP A 68 17.37 25.03 -19.42
CA ASP A 68 17.95 26.35 -19.69
C ASP A 68 17.26 27.51 -18.94
N GLY A 69 15.93 27.46 -18.80
CA GLY A 69 15.12 28.59 -18.33
C GLY A 69 14.53 28.47 -16.92
N GLY A 70 14.77 27.37 -16.21
CA GLY A 70 14.21 27.14 -14.87
C GLY A 70 12.68 27.14 -14.77
N ASN A 71 11.96 27.10 -15.90
CA ASN A 71 10.51 27.09 -15.97
C ASN A 71 9.95 25.80 -15.36
N LYS A 72 8.88 25.92 -14.57
CA LYS A 72 8.29 24.80 -13.82
C LYS A 72 6.93 24.41 -14.41
N SER A 73 6.81 23.17 -14.86
CA SER A 73 5.52 22.56 -15.23
C SER A 73 5.14 21.50 -14.20
N ARG A 74 3.84 21.41 -13.85
CA ARG A 74 3.33 20.35 -12.97
C ARG A 74 3.51 19.00 -13.67
N ARG A 75 3.97 17.97 -12.95
CA ARG A 75 4.15 16.61 -13.47
C ARG A 75 3.45 15.62 -12.54
N THR A 76 2.79 14.61 -13.12
CA THR A 76 2.25 13.48 -12.36
C THR A 76 3.10 12.25 -12.64
N TRP A 77 3.59 11.60 -11.57
CA TRP A 77 4.36 10.36 -11.69
C TRP A 77 3.46 9.16 -11.42
N LYS A 78 3.12 8.42 -12.49
CA LYS A 78 2.36 7.19 -12.35
C LYS A 78 3.29 6.04 -11.91
N PRO A 79 2.91 5.23 -10.92
CA PRO A 79 3.70 4.07 -10.55
C PRO A 79 3.65 3.02 -11.68
N ASN A 80 4.70 2.20 -11.72
CA ASN A 80 4.74 1.07 -12.64
C ASN A 80 3.83 -0.07 -12.13
N VAL A 81 2.59 -0.11 -12.62
CA VAL A 81 1.56 -1.11 -12.31
C VAL A 81 1.52 -2.15 -13.43
N GLN A 82 1.61 -3.41 -13.05
CA GLN A 82 1.67 -4.55 -13.97
C GLN A 82 0.56 -5.54 -13.62
N GLU A 83 -0.13 -6.05 -14.64
CA GLU A 83 -1.09 -7.14 -14.45
C GLU A 83 -0.34 -8.47 -14.43
N LYS A 84 -0.48 -9.23 -13.34
CA LYS A 84 0.21 -10.51 -13.15
C LYS A 84 -0.74 -11.57 -12.63
N ARG A 85 -0.42 -12.82 -12.96
CA ARG A 85 -1.07 -14.02 -12.43
C ARG A 85 -0.24 -14.51 -11.25
N LEU A 86 -0.79 -14.44 -10.05
CA LEU A 86 -0.18 -14.92 -8.82
C LEU A 86 -0.89 -16.20 -8.40
N PHE A 87 -0.12 -17.23 -8.07
CA PHE A 87 -0.69 -18.48 -7.57
C PHE A 87 -0.99 -18.35 -6.08
N SER A 88 -2.20 -18.75 -5.66
CA SER A 88 -2.56 -18.90 -4.25
C SER A 88 -2.69 -20.38 -3.92
N TYR A 89 -1.99 -20.80 -2.87
CA TYR A 89 -1.95 -22.19 -2.45
C TYR A 89 -3.28 -22.63 -1.86
N ILE A 90 -3.92 -21.74 -1.08
CA ILE A 90 -5.19 -22.03 -0.40
C ILE A 90 -6.33 -22.30 -1.38
N HIS A 91 -6.29 -21.70 -2.57
CA HIS A 91 -7.34 -21.84 -3.57
C HIS A 91 -6.95 -22.77 -4.72
N ASP A 92 -5.71 -23.27 -4.72
CA ASP A 92 -5.12 -24.04 -5.80
C ASP A 92 -5.35 -23.43 -7.19
N ARG A 93 -5.28 -22.09 -7.30
CA ARG A 93 -5.58 -21.38 -8.55
C ARG A 93 -4.74 -20.14 -8.73
N HIS A 94 -4.64 -19.71 -9.99
CA HIS A 94 -3.99 -18.44 -10.35
C HIS A 94 -4.99 -17.29 -10.28
N ILE A 95 -4.66 -16.26 -9.50
CA ILE A 95 -5.45 -15.02 -9.36
C ILE A 95 -4.79 -13.92 -10.20
N ARG A 96 -5.59 -13.22 -11.00
CA ARG A 96 -5.15 -12.06 -11.80
C ARG A 96 -5.28 -10.79 -10.96
N VAL A 97 -4.16 -10.11 -10.72
CA VAL A 97 -4.13 -8.88 -9.93
C VAL A 97 -3.27 -7.83 -10.61
N LYS A 98 -3.69 -6.56 -10.54
CA LYS A 98 -2.86 -5.41 -10.90
C LYS A 98 -1.99 -5.04 -9.71
N VAL A 99 -0.68 -5.23 -9.85
CA VAL A 99 0.27 -5.10 -8.74
C VAL A 99 1.38 -4.13 -9.14
N THR A 100 1.83 -3.32 -8.18
CA THR A 100 3.03 -2.49 -8.39
C THR A 100 4.29 -3.34 -8.34
N THR A 101 5.34 -2.94 -9.05
CA THR A 101 6.64 -3.65 -9.00
C THR A 101 7.22 -3.75 -7.58
N HIS A 102 6.95 -2.76 -6.72
CA HIS A 102 7.38 -2.82 -5.31
C HIS A 102 6.60 -3.87 -4.51
N ALA A 103 5.28 -3.95 -4.70
CA ALA A 103 4.45 -4.94 -4.04
C ALA A 103 4.82 -6.36 -4.50
N LEU A 104 5.13 -6.56 -5.78
CA LEU A 104 5.62 -7.84 -6.30
C LEU A 104 6.87 -8.32 -5.54
N ARG A 105 7.87 -7.46 -5.39
CA ARG A 105 9.08 -7.79 -4.59
C ARG A 105 8.78 -8.11 -3.12
N ARG A 106 7.73 -7.52 -2.53
CA ARG A 106 7.32 -7.85 -1.16
C ARG A 106 6.60 -9.18 -1.09
N ILE A 107 5.79 -9.51 -2.08
CA ILE A 107 5.13 -10.81 -2.21
C ILE A 107 6.19 -11.92 -2.30
N ASP A 108 7.20 -11.72 -3.17
CA ASP A 108 8.31 -12.67 -3.30
C ASP A 108 9.09 -12.82 -1.99
N LYS A 109 9.35 -11.70 -1.30
CA LYS A 109 10.01 -11.71 0.02
C LYS A 109 9.18 -12.37 1.12
N ALA A 110 7.85 -12.25 1.05
CA ALA A 110 6.95 -12.88 2.01
C ALA A 110 6.83 -14.39 1.80
N GLY A 111 7.05 -14.86 0.56
CA GLY A 111 6.93 -16.26 0.15
C GLY A 111 5.64 -16.58 -0.59
N GLY A 112 4.93 -15.59 -1.13
CA GLY A 112 3.67 -15.78 -1.85
C GLY A 112 2.61 -14.72 -1.51
N ILE A 113 1.50 -14.74 -2.25
CA ILE A 113 0.42 -13.77 -2.08
C ILE A 113 -0.35 -14.00 -0.76
N ASP A 114 -0.60 -15.26 -0.42
CA ASP A 114 -1.36 -15.65 0.77
C ASP A 114 -0.63 -15.20 2.04
N GLU A 115 0.65 -15.53 2.12
CA GLU A 115 1.52 -15.17 3.23
C GLU A 115 1.71 -13.65 3.36
N TYR A 116 1.78 -12.95 2.22
CA TYR A 116 1.82 -11.50 2.21
C TYR A 116 0.56 -10.87 2.81
N LEU A 117 -0.62 -11.40 2.51
CA LEU A 117 -1.89 -10.89 3.04
C LEU A 117 -2.02 -11.14 4.54
N LEU A 118 -1.62 -12.32 5.03
CA LEU A 118 -1.62 -12.64 6.45
C LEU A 118 -0.66 -11.75 7.25
N LYS A 119 0.59 -11.59 6.77
CA LYS A 119 1.62 -10.76 7.42
C LYS A 119 1.29 -9.27 7.42
N THR A 120 0.45 -8.81 6.51
CA THR A 120 0.14 -7.38 6.39
C THR A 120 -0.89 -6.96 7.42
N SER A 121 -0.56 -5.94 8.24
CA SER A 121 -1.49 -5.34 9.20
C SER A 121 -2.66 -4.66 8.50
N TYR A 122 -3.86 -4.74 9.10
CA TYR A 122 -5.10 -4.14 8.63
C TYR A 122 -4.96 -2.64 8.31
N HIS A 123 -4.19 -1.89 9.09
CA HIS A 123 -3.98 -0.45 8.87
C HIS A 123 -3.17 -0.11 7.61
N LYS A 124 -2.46 -1.08 7.03
CA LYS A 124 -1.67 -0.90 5.79
C LYS A 124 -2.45 -1.31 4.54
N MET A 125 -3.64 -1.88 4.72
CA MET A 125 -4.50 -2.35 3.65
C MET A 125 -5.53 -1.27 3.37
N ASP A 126 -5.27 -0.46 2.36
CA ASP A 126 -6.16 0.65 2.00
C ASP A 126 -7.36 0.17 1.16
N THR A 127 -7.31 -1.06 0.65
CA THR A 127 -8.27 -1.60 -0.32
C THR A 127 -9.30 -2.51 0.33
N GLU A 128 -10.59 -2.26 0.07
CA GLU A 128 -11.71 -3.10 0.51
C GLU A 128 -11.57 -4.56 0.05
N MET A 129 -11.21 -4.77 -1.22
CA MET A 129 -10.92 -6.10 -1.76
C MET A 129 -9.80 -6.82 -1.00
N GLY A 130 -8.80 -6.07 -0.54
CA GLY A 130 -7.69 -6.63 0.23
C GLY A 130 -8.12 -7.06 1.64
N LEU A 131 -9.00 -6.30 2.28
CA LEU A 131 -9.60 -6.67 3.56
C LEU A 131 -10.48 -7.90 3.42
N TYR A 132 -11.31 -7.94 2.37
CA TYR A 132 -12.17 -9.08 2.06
C TYR A 132 -11.37 -10.36 1.84
N TRP A 133 -10.32 -10.32 1.01
CA TRP A 133 -9.47 -11.49 0.79
C TRP A 133 -8.76 -11.94 2.05
N LYS A 134 -8.27 -11.01 2.87
CA LYS A 134 -7.64 -11.38 4.12
C LYS A 134 -8.59 -12.13 5.05
N ALA A 135 -9.82 -11.63 5.21
CA ALA A 135 -10.84 -12.29 6.00
C ALA A 135 -11.23 -13.67 5.42
N GLU A 136 -11.35 -13.78 4.09
CA GLU A 136 -11.59 -15.06 3.43
C GLU A 136 -10.45 -16.05 3.72
N MET A 137 -9.19 -15.59 3.74
CA MET A 137 -8.03 -16.46 3.95
C MET A 137 -7.95 -16.92 5.39
N GLU A 138 -8.11 -16.03 6.35
CA GLU A 138 -8.14 -16.37 7.78
C GLU A 138 -9.20 -17.46 8.05
N LYS A 139 -10.40 -17.31 7.46
CA LYS A 139 -11.46 -18.31 7.57
C LYS A 139 -11.03 -19.69 7.03
N LYS A 140 -10.41 -19.74 5.85
CA LYS A 140 -9.95 -21.02 5.26
C LYS A 140 -8.84 -21.67 6.09
N TYR A 141 -7.95 -20.88 6.69
CA TYR A 141 -6.94 -21.42 7.60
C TYR A 141 -7.56 -21.97 8.89
N GLU A 142 -8.60 -21.34 9.43
CA GLU A 142 -9.34 -21.89 10.58
C GLU A 142 -10.06 -23.20 10.23
N GLU A 143 -10.60 -23.31 9.02
CA GLU A 143 -11.22 -24.55 8.51
C GLU A 143 -10.18 -25.66 8.38
N LEU A 144 -9.02 -25.37 7.78
CA LEU A 144 -7.90 -26.32 7.65
C LEU A 144 -7.31 -26.71 9.01
N GLY A 145 -7.22 -25.77 9.96
CA GLY A 145 -6.73 -26.03 11.30
C GLY A 145 -7.65 -26.92 12.15
N LYS A 146 -8.94 -27.04 11.77
CA LYS A 146 -9.92 -27.93 12.41
C LYS A 146 -10.00 -29.31 11.75
N MET A 147 -9.38 -29.49 10.58
CA MET A 147 -9.21 -30.84 10.07
C MET A 147 -8.19 -31.55 10.96
N ASP A 148 -8.66 -32.54 11.70
CA ASP A 148 -7.78 -33.51 12.34
C ASP A 148 -6.98 -34.16 11.22
N VAL A 149 -5.72 -33.77 11.09
CA VAL A 149 -4.76 -34.52 10.28
C VAL A 149 -4.66 -35.86 10.99
N VAL A 150 -5.40 -36.85 10.50
CA VAL A 150 -5.24 -38.24 10.91
C VAL A 150 -3.81 -38.58 10.52
N LEU A 151 -2.90 -38.44 11.48
CA LEU A 151 -1.56 -38.96 11.39
C LEU A 151 -1.76 -40.47 11.32
N PHE A 152 -1.69 -41.04 10.12
CA PHE A 152 -1.79 -42.48 9.94
C PHE A 152 -0.82 -43.12 10.94
N SER A 153 -1.38 -43.94 11.84
CA SER A 153 -0.54 -44.68 12.78
C SER A 153 0.32 -45.63 11.93
N PRO A 154 1.60 -45.85 12.27
CA PRO A 154 2.46 -46.80 11.53
C PRO A 154 1.85 -48.21 11.42
N GLU A 155 0.88 -48.53 12.28
CA GLU A 155 0.15 -49.80 12.30
C GLU A 155 -0.84 -49.95 11.13
N ASP A 156 -1.37 -48.84 10.59
CA ASP A 156 -2.34 -48.84 9.48
C ASP A 156 -1.64 -49.00 8.11
N GLU A 157 -0.35 -48.66 8.01
CA GLU A 157 0.46 -48.86 6.80
C GLU A 157 0.87 -50.34 6.60
N ALA A 158 0.88 -51.15 7.65
CA ALA A 158 1.26 -52.56 7.60
C ALA A 158 0.16 -53.48 7.04
N ASN A 159 -1.05 -52.97 6.82
CA ASN A 159 -2.21 -53.73 6.34
C ASN A 159 -2.63 -53.42 4.88
N PHE A 160 -1.78 -52.70 4.13
CA PHE A 160 -2.01 -52.35 2.72
C PHE A 160 -1.09 -53.09 1.74
#